data_AF-A0AAW8W3M4-F1
#
_entry.id   AF-A0AAW8W3M4-F1
#
_cell.length_a   1.000
_cell.length_b   1.000
_cell.length_c   1.000
_cell.angle_alpha   90.00
_cell.angle_beta   90.00
_cell.angle_gamma   90.00
#
_symmetry.space_group_name_H-M   'P 1'
#
loop_
_entity.id
_entity.type
_entity.pdbx_description
1 polymer ?
#
loop_
_entity_poly.entity_id
_entity_poly.type
_entity_poly.pdbx_seq_one_letter_code
_entity_poly.pdbx_strand_id
1 'polypeptide(L)'
;MHTTKILLTTATTLAVLLGGQALTAQAAKWHKGTPASLRGTYVSKKTGYNRGLKHGDYSFDKMYIQPKGAPFYSFSYYNHKYSTNSPMMGMAVTHKYKKIGKHTYRLVGEYKNNGGATKMLLRSYRHHRIRFTFSKSFKGAEYLHRTRKQSNFEW
;
A
#
# COMPACT_ATOMS: atom_id res chain seq x y z
N MET A 1 -59.42 21.50 -17.91
CA MET A 1 -59.26 21.67 -19.37
C MET A 1 -57.98 20.93 -19.78
N HIS A 2 -58.16 19.88 -20.59
CA HIS A 2 -57.10 19.04 -21.11
C HIS A 2 -56.49 19.66 -22.37
N THR A 3 -55.16 19.70 -22.48
CA THR A 3 -54.51 19.82 -23.79
C THR A 3 -53.08 19.28 -23.78
N THR A 4 -52.97 18.03 -24.22
CA THR A 4 -52.02 17.50 -25.22
C THR A 4 -50.53 17.45 -24.91
N LYS A 5 -50.07 16.23 -24.66
CA LYS A 5 -48.67 15.78 -24.75
C LYS A 5 -48.24 15.80 -26.22
N ILE A 6 -47.15 16.48 -26.54
CA ILE A 6 -46.47 16.36 -27.84
C ILE A 6 -45.26 15.46 -27.62
N LEU A 7 -45.38 14.24 -28.14
CA LEU A 7 -44.27 13.30 -28.33
C LEU A 7 -43.45 13.81 -29.52
N LEU A 8 -42.20 14.21 -29.31
CA LEU A 8 -41.27 14.47 -30.41
C LEU A 8 -40.30 13.28 -30.51
N THR A 9 -40.60 12.40 -31.46
CA THR A 9 -39.72 11.31 -31.91
C THR A 9 -38.97 11.83 -33.13
N THR A 10 -37.68 12.10 -33.00
CA THR A 10 -36.79 12.30 -34.16
C THR A 10 -35.58 11.38 -34.04
N ALA A 11 -35.45 10.53 -35.05
CA ALA A 11 -34.46 9.48 -35.19
C ALA A 11 -33.06 10.01 -35.52
N THR A 12 -32.06 9.31 -34.96
CA THR A 12 -30.69 9.07 -35.47
C THR A 12 -30.03 10.12 -36.36
N THR A 13 -29.05 10.83 -35.80
CA THR A 13 -27.82 11.20 -36.52
C THR A 13 -26.63 10.43 -35.94
N LEU A 14 -26.17 9.46 -36.71
CA LEU A 14 -24.88 8.79 -36.59
C LEU A 14 -23.79 9.82 -36.96
N ALA A 15 -23.04 10.32 -35.98
CA ALA A 15 -21.83 11.09 -36.20
C ALA A 15 -20.64 10.29 -35.63
N VAL A 16 -20.05 9.46 -36.48
CA VAL A 16 -18.78 8.79 -36.21
C VAL A 16 -17.66 9.60 -36.84
N LEU A 17 -16.59 9.75 -36.07
CA LEU A 17 -15.25 10.29 -36.41
C LEU A 17 -15.12 11.82 -36.44
N LEU A 18 -14.49 12.36 -35.40
CA LEU A 18 -13.09 12.80 -35.47
C LEU A 18 -12.55 13.13 -34.05
N GLY A 19 -11.62 12.32 -33.58
CA GLY A 19 -10.37 12.85 -32.98
C GLY A 19 -10.35 13.38 -31.55
N GLY A 20 -11.42 13.29 -30.76
CA GLY A 20 -11.38 13.70 -29.35
C GLY A 20 -11.56 12.52 -28.41
N GLN A 21 -10.51 11.74 -28.14
CA GLN A 21 -10.53 10.91 -26.94
C GLN A 21 -10.58 11.87 -25.75
N ALA A 22 -11.80 12.18 -25.31
CA ALA A 22 -12.03 12.72 -23.99
C ALA A 22 -11.35 11.75 -23.04
N LEU A 23 -10.19 12.14 -22.50
CA LEU A 23 -9.61 11.50 -21.34
C LEU A 23 -10.61 11.76 -20.22
N THR A 24 -11.63 10.89 -20.13
CA THR A 24 -12.52 10.86 -19.00
C THR A 24 -11.60 10.73 -17.80
N ALA A 25 -11.56 11.77 -16.98
CA ALA A 25 -10.81 11.77 -15.73
C ALA A 25 -11.45 10.69 -14.86
N GLN A 26 -11.00 9.44 -15.02
CA GLN A 26 -11.57 8.29 -14.37
C GLN A 26 -11.45 8.55 -12.87
N ALA A 27 -12.60 8.84 -12.24
CA ALA A 27 -12.65 9.18 -10.83
C ALA A 27 -11.94 8.05 -10.08
N ALA A 28 -10.84 8.40 -9.42
CA ALA A 28 -9.91 7.38 -9.00
C ALA A 28 -10.53 6.52 -7.90
N LYS A 29 -10.91 5.30 -8.30
CA LYS A 29 -11.72 4.38 -7.52
C LYS A 29 -10.94 3.86 -6.32
N TRP A 30 -11.56 3.98 -5.14
CA TRP A 30 -11.08 3.30 -3.95
C TRP A 30 -11.61 1.87 -3.93
N HIS A 31 -10.73 0.93 -3.60
CA HIS A 31 -11.00 -0.50 -3.49
C HIS A 31 -10.87 -0.92 -2.03
N LYS A 32 -11.62 -1.92 -1.57
CA LYS A 32 -11.52 -2.42 -0.19
C LYS A 32 -10.23 -3.24 0.02
N GLY A 33 -9.65 -3.15 1.22
CA GLY A 33 -8.49 -3.96 1.64
C GLY A 33 -7.15 -3.51 1.05
N THR A 34 -6.29 -4.47 0.70
CA THR A 34 -4.97 -4.23 0.08
C THR A 34 -4.88 -4.81 -1.34
N PRO A 35 -4.02 -4.23 -2.22
CA PRO A 35 -3.78 -4.75 -3.56
C PRO A 35 -3.24 -6.18 -3.54
N ALA A 36 -3.90 -7.11 -4.24
CA ALA A 36 -3.52 -8.53 -4.28
C ALA A 36 -2.06 -8.74 -4.75
N SER A 37 -1.64 -7.96 -5.75
CA SER A 37 -0.27 -7.99 -6.30
C SER A 37 0.83 -7.59 -5.31
N LEU A 38 0.47 -6.94 -4.20
CA LEU A 38 1.42 -6.50 -3.17
C LEU A 38 1.41 -7.40 -1.94
N ARG A 39 0.43 -8.29 -1.77
CA ARG A 39 0.33 -9.16 -0.58
C ARG A 39 1.60 -9.99 -0.40
N GLY A 40 1.94 -10.36 0.83
CA GLY A 40 3.14 -11.16 1.14
C GLY A 40 3.98 -10.55 2.26
N THR A 41 5.09 -11.21 2.55
CA THR A 41 6.06 -10.78 3.57
C THR A 41 7.26 -10.14 2.90
N TYR A 42 7.69 -8.98 3.40
CA TYR A 42 8.82 -8.23 2.89
C TYR A 42 9.77 -7.87 4.02
N VAL A 43 11.08 -7.93 3.75
CA VAL A 43 12.11 -7.71 4.77
C VAL A 43 13.12 -6.68 4.26
N SER A 44 13.49 -5.71 5.11
CA SER A 44 14.55 -4.75 4.78
C SER A 44 15.92 -5.43 4.83
N LYS A 45 16.95 -4.74 4.33
CA LYS A 45 18.32 -5.23 4.49
C LYS A 45 18.67 -5.18 5.99
N LYS A 46 19.41 -6.19 6.47
CA LYS A 46 20.01 -6.13 7.80
C LYS A 46 20.99 -4.96 7.85
N THR A 47 20.75 -4.02 8.76
CA THR A 47 21.63 -2.88 9.00
C THR A 47 22.38 -3.12 10.31
N GLY A 48 23.69 -3.34 10.21
CA GLY A 48 24.61 -3.40 11.34
C GLY A 48 25.25 -2.04 11.57
N TYR A 49 25.42 -1.68 12.84
CA TYR A 49 26.14 -0.52 13.36
C TYR A 49 25.88 0.85 12.69
N ASN A 50 24.81 1.53 13.09
CA ASN A 50 24.67 2.99 13.01
C ASN A 50 23.99 3.58 14.28
N ARG A 51 24.02 2.83 15.39
CA ARG A 51 23.38 3.22 16.68
C ARG A 51 24.14 2.70 17.93
N GLY A 52 25.46 2.51 17.87
CA GLY A 52 26.26 2.10 19.04
C GLY A 52 26.15 0.62 19.48
N LEU A 53 25.96 -0.32 18.55
CA LEU A 53 25.78 -1.76 18.82
C LEU A 53 27.07 -2.60 18.69
N LYS A 54 27.23 -3.78 19.30
CA LYS A 54 28.49 -4.54 19.20
C LYS A 54 28.67 -5.18 17.82
N HIS A 55 29.90 -5.59 17.48
CA HIS A 55 30.21 -6.34 16.25
C HIS A 55 29.29 -7.57 16.14
N GLY A 56 28.50 -7.67 15.06
CA GLY A 56 27.54 -8.77 14.85
C GLY A 56 26.07 -8.45 15.17
N ASP A 57 25.79 -7.31 15.80
CA ASP A 57 24.43 -6.84 16.03
C ASP A 57 23.82 -6.21 14.77
N TYR A 58 22.52 -6.41 14.55
CA TYR A 58 21.82 -5.83 13.40
C TYR A 58 20.33 -5.63 13.64
N SER A 59 19.75 -4.65 12.94
CA SER A 59 18.31 -4.46 12.86
C SER A 59 17.77 -4.76 11.47
N PHE A 60 16.49 -5.12 11.38
CA PHE A 60 15.78 -5.23 10.12
C PHE A 60 14.28 -5.05 10.35
N ASP A 61 13.58 -4.61 9.32
CA ASP A 61 12.13 -4.45 9.35
C ASP A 61 11.46 -5.59 8.60
N LYS A 62 10.31 -6.04 9.09
CA LYS A 62 9.40 -6.92 8.35
C LYS A 62 8.06 -6.24 8.14
N MET A 63 7.57 -6.28 6.91
CA MET A 63 6.23 -5.82 6.54
C MET A 63 5.40 -7.00 6.05
N TYR A 64 4.20 -7.12 6.59
CA TYR A 64 3.24 -8.15 6.22
C TYR A 64 2.07 -7.50 5.50
N ILE A 65 1.98 -7.66 4.18
CA ILE A 65 0.85 -7.15 3.41
C ILE A 65 -0.18 -8.28 3.27
N GLN A 66 -1.27 -8.17 4.01
CA GLN A 66 -2.38 -9.12 4.08
C GLN A 66 -3.63 -8.52 3.44
N PRO A 67 -4.67 -9.30 3.10
CA PRO A 67 -5.88 -8.78 2.45
C PRO A 67 -6.53 -7.58 3.15
N LYS A 68 -6.45 -7.53 4.49
CA LYS A 68 -7.08 -6.50 5.33
C LYS A 68 -6.08 -5.69 6.16
N GLY A 69 -4.77 -5.78 5.90
CA GLY A 69 -3.78 -5.12 6.74
C GLY A 69 -2.41 -5.02 6.09
N ALA A 70 -1.59 -4.08 6.56
CA ALA A 70 -0.21 -3.93 6.15
C ALA A 70 0.69 -3.57 7.34
N PRO A 71 0.68 -4.36 8.44
CA PRO A 71 1.52 -4.10 9.59
C PRO A 71 3.00 -4.22 9.24
N PHE A 72 3.82 -3.41 9.90
CA PHE A 72 5.28 -3.56 9.87
C PHE A 72 5.85 -3.50 11.28
N TYR A 73 6.96 -4.20 11.48
CA TYR A 73 7.65 -4.37 12.76
C TYR A 73 9.15 -4.19 12.54
N SER A 74 9.83 -3.61 13.51
CA SER A 74 11.28 -3.54 13.54
C SER A 74 11.83 -4.57 14.52
N PHE A 75 12.78 -5.36 14.05
CA PHE A 75 13.45 -6.40 14.81
C PHE A 75 14.90 -6.01 15.01
N SER A 76 15.46 -6.46 16.12
CA SER A 76 16.87 -6.29 16.43
C SER A 76 17.44 -7.60 16.92
N TYR A 77 18.69 -7.85 16.55
CA TYR A 77 19.51 -8.94 17.05
C TYR A 77 20.66 -8.31 17.83
N TYR A 78 20.71 -8.60 19.13
CA TYR A 78 21.70 -8.05 20.06
C TYR A 78 22.09 -9.09 21.10
N ASN A 79 23.38 -9.16 21.46
CA ASN A 79 23.90 -10.12 22.46
C ASN A 79 23.40 -11.56 22.21
N HIS A 80 23.45 -12.01 20.97
CA HIS A 80 22.98 -13.32 20.51
C HIS A 80 21.48 -13.60 20.69
N LYS A 81 20.66 -12.60 20.98
CA LYS A 81 19.21 -12.73 21.17
C LYS A 81 18.44 -11.90 20.13
N TYR A 82 17.39 -12.50 19.56
CA TYR A 82 16.41 -11.74 18.78
C TYR A 82 15.43 -11.05 19.71
N SER A 83 15.04 -9.84 19.34
CA SER A 83 13.98 -9.13 20.01
C SER A 83 13.16 -8.27 19.05
N THR A 84 11.89 -8.09 19.42
CA THR A 84 10.92 -7.21 18.79
C THR A 84 10.41 -6.21 19.81
N ASN A 85 11.25 -5.24 20.20
CA ASN A 85 10.83 -4.20 21.15
C ASN A 85 9.96 -3.10 20.52
N SER A 86 9.68 -3.15 19.22
CA SER A 86 8.90 -2.10 18.56
C SER A 86 7.41 -2.45 18.55
N PRO A 87 6.51 -1.54 18.98
CA PRO A 87 5.10 -1.71 18.72
C PRO A 87 4.89 -1.85 17.20
N MET A 88 3.82 -2.53 16.79
CA MET A 88 3.46 -2.61 15.37
C MET A 88 3.39 -1.19 14.80
N MET A 89 4.20 -0.88 13.79
CA MET A 89 4.37 0.45 13.22
C MET A 89 3.49 0.73 11.98
N GLY A 90 2.80 -0.29 11.46
CA GLY A 90 2.01 -0.20 10.22
C GLY A 90 0.49 -0.12 10.42
N MET A 91 -0.27 -0.27 9.33
CA MET A 91 -1.73 -0.35 9.43
C MET A 91 -2.14 -1.77 9.82
N ALA A 92 -2.75 -1.93 11.00
CA ALA A 92 -3.34 -3.20 11.39
C ALA A 92 -4.58 -3.52 10.57
N VAL A 93 -5.38 -2.49 10.27
CA VAL A 93 -6.62 -2.61 9.52
C VAL A 93 -6.58 -1.67 8.34
N THR A 94 -6.52 -2.19 7.12
CA THR A 94 -6.64 -1.40 5.90
C THR A 94 -8.08 -1.42 5.43
N HIS A 95 -8.71 -0.25 5.42
CA HIS A 95 -10.08 -0.08 4.95
C HIS A 95 -10.13 -0.05 3.43
N LYS A 96 -9.25 0.76 2.83
CA LYS A 96 -9.30 1.03 1.38
C LYS A 96 -7.91 1.26 0.80
N TYR A 97 -7.78 1.02 -0.50
CA TYR A 97 -6.63 1.42 -1.30
C TYR A 97 -7.04 2.08 -2.61
N LYS A 98 -6.16 2.89 -3.18
CA LYS A 98 -6.31 3.52 -4.49
C LYS A 98 -5.01 3.38 -5.27
N LYS A 99 -5.09 2.92 -6.53
CA LYS A 99 -3.95 2.94 -7.45
C LYS A 99 -3.74 4.36 -7.93
N ILE A 100 -2.53 4.91 -7.75
CA ILE A 100 -2.18 6.30 -8.12
C ILE A 100 -1.10 6.36 -9.20
N GLY A 101 -0.57 5.22 -9.64
CA GLY A 101 0.38 5.10 -10.74
C GLY A 101 0.63 3.63 -11.11
N LYS A 102 1.45 3.38 -12.14
CA LYS A 102 1.69 2.04 -12.73
C LYS A 102 1.96 0.94 -11.68
N HIS A 103 2.68 1.29 -10.63
CA HIS A 103 3.02 0.38 -9.50
C HIS A 103 2.88 1.05 -8.13
N THR A 104 2.14 2.16 -8.05
CA THR A 104 2.04 2.96 -6.82
C THR A 104 0.62 2.97 -6.32
N TYR A 105 0.47 2.70 -5.04
CA TYR A 105 -0.81 2.54 -4.35
C TYR A 105 -0.80 3.40 -3.09
N ARG A 106 -1.94 4.01 -2.80
CA ARG A 106 -2.21 4.66 -1.53
C ARG A 106 -3.14 3.76 -0.74
N LEU A 107 -2.74 3.41 0.47
CA LEU A 107 -3.53 2.63 1.42
C LEU A 107 -4.00 3.58 2.53
N VAL A 108 -5.22 3.35 3.01
CA VAL A 108 -5.82 4.07 4.13
C VAL A 108 -6.39 3.05 5.10
N GLY A 109 -6.01 3.20 6.37
CA GLY A 109 -6.31 2.22 7.40
C GLY A 109 -6.14 2.78 8.80
N GLU A 110 -6.41 1.96 9.79
CA GLU A 110 -6.21 2.27 11.20
C GLU A 110 -4.99 1.55 11.75
N TYR A 111 -4.37 2.21 12.72
CA TYR A 111 -3.26 1.69 13.48
C TYR A 111 -3.77 1.02 14.76
N LYS A 112 -3.29 -0.19 15.09
CA LYS A 112 -3.81 -1.02 16.20
C LYS A 112 -3.87 -0.29 17.54
N ASN A 113 -2.86 0.53 17.83
CA ASN A 113 -2.65 1.12 19.15
C ASN A 113 -3.13 2.57 19.28
N ASN A 114 -3.77 3.16 18.28
CA ASN A 114 -4.15 4.59 18.35
C ASN A 114 -5.48 4.95 17.69
N GLY A 115 -6.17 4.01 17.03
CA GLY A 115 -7.48 4.23 16.36
C GLY A 115 -7.47 5.25 15.21
N GLY A 116 -6.39 6.03 15.05
CA GLY A 116 -6.28 7.10 14.08
C GLY A 116 -6.14 6.58 12.66
N ALA A 117 -6.92 7.17 11.75
CA ALA A 117 -6.80 6.92 10.32
C ALA A 117 -5.42 7.36 9.81
N THR A 118 -4.63 6.38 9.38
CA THR A 118 -3.28 6.53 8.84
C THR A 118 -3.29 6.33 7.32
N LYS A 119 -2.49 7.14 6.62
CA LYS A 119 -2.30 7.04 5.17
C LYS A 119 -0.89 6.56 4.88
N MET A 120 -0.77 5.52 4.06
CA MET A 120 0.52 4.97 3.64
C MET A 120 0.60 4.91 2.13
N LEU A 121 1.71 5.34 1.56
CA LEU A 121 2.04 5.13 0.16
C LEU A 121 2.89 3.87 0.05
N LEU A 122 2.58 3.05 -0.95
CA LEU A 122 3.33 1.83 -1.25
C LEU A 122 3.61 1.75 -2.74
N ARG A 123 4.85 1.41 -3.09
CA ARG A 123 5.25 1.24 -4.49
C ARG A 123 5.96 -0.08 -4.66
N SER A 124 5.51 -0.88 -5.63
CA SER A 124 6.26 -2.04 -6.08
C SER A 124 7.27 -1.69 -7.16
N TYR A 125 8.34 -2.46 -7.16
CA TYR A 125 9.47 -2.36 -8.06
C TYR A 125 9.80 -3.75 -8.62
N ARG A 126 10.66 -3.80 -9.64
CA ARG A 126 11.20 -5.06 -10.18
C ARG A 126 11.91 -5.87 -9.09
N HIS A 127 12.05 -7.18 -9.33
CA HIS A 127 12.70 -8.15 -8.43
C HIS A 127 11.99 -8.30 -7.07
N HIS A 128 10.65 -8.21 -7.07
CA HIS A 128 9.81 -8.38 -5.88
C HIS A 128 10.19 -7.46 -4.72
N ARG A 129 10.46 -6.18 -5.02
CA ARG A 129 10.80 -5.17 -4.01
C ARG A 129 9.66 -4.18 -3.83
N ILE A 130 9.55 -3.65 -2.62
CA ILE A 130 8.64 -2.55 -2.31
C ILE A 130 9.38 -1.43 -1.58
N ARG A 131 8.81 -0.23 -1.64
CA ARG A 131 9.07 0.85 -0.68
C ARG A 131 7.74 1.32 -0.14
N PHE A 132 7.72 1.78 1.10
CA PHE A 132 6.56 2.42 1.68
C PHE A 132 6.96 3.70 2.41
N THR A 133 5.98 4.59 2.65
CA THR A 133 6.18 5.82 3.42
C THR A 133 4.83 6.31 3.96
N PHE A 134 4.85 7.02 5.08
CA PHE A 134 3.72 7.78 5.60
C PHE A 134 3.74 9.25 5.13
N SER A 135 4.84 9.67 4.52
CA SER A 135 4.99 11.01 3.95
C SER A 135 4.44 11.07 2.51
N LYS A 136 4.56 12.25 1.89
CA LYS A 136 4.17 12.44 0.48
C LYS A 136 5.21 11.92 -0.53
N SER A 137 6.38 11.45 -0.09
CA SER A 137 7.51 11.07 -0.96
C SER A 137 8.23 9.81 -0.49
N PHE A 138 8.75 9.04 -1.43
CA PHE A 138 9.61 7.89 -1.13
C PHE A 138 11.07 8.28 -0.83
N LYS A 139 11.46 9.57 -0.84
CA LYS A 139 12.83 9.98 -0.51
C LYS A 139 13.21 9.46 0.90
N GLY A 140 14.36 8.80 1.02
CA GLY A 140 14.80 8.18 2.28
C GLY A 140 14.15 6.84 2.65
N ALA A 141 13.08 6.40 1.96
CA ALA A 141 12.46 5.11 2.25
C ALA A 141 13.34 3.94 1.80
N GLU A 142 13.58 2.95 2.66
CA GLU A 142 14.35 1.77 2.31
C GLU A 142 13.57 0.81 1.40
N TYR A 143 14.32 -0.04 0.68
CA TYR A 143 13.74 -1.16 -0.06
C TYR A 143 13.51 -2.35 0.88
N LEU A 144 12.30 -2.89 0.83
CA LEU A 144 12.00 -4.20 1.41
C LEU A 144 11.88 -5.23 0.29
N HIS A 145 12.42 -6.42 0.53
CA HIS A 145 12.53 -7.50 -0.43
C HIS A 145 11.56 -8.61 -0.04
N ARG A 146 10.77 -9.09 -1.00
CA ARG A 146 9.79 -10.15 -0.75
C ARG A 146 10.50 -11.44 -0.36
N THR A 147 10.05 -12.08 0.71
CA THR A 147 10.56 -13.40 1.12
C THR A 147 9.79 -14.51 0.43
N ARG A 148 10.49 -15.59 0.10
CA ARG A 148 9.84 -16.83 -0.38
C ARG A 148 9.15 -17.59 0.76
N LYS A 149 9.67 -17.47 1.99
CA LYS A 149 9.03 -18.01 3.19
C LYS A 149 7.96 -17.03 3.66
N GLN A 150 6.71 -17.47 3.59
CA GLN A 150 5.63 -16.86 4.36
C GLN A 150 5.93 -17.21 5.82
N SER A 151 6.43 -16.27 6.62
CA SER A 151 6.57 -16.56 8.05
C SER A 151 5.17 -16.53 8.63
N ASN A 152 4.66 -17.68 9.05
CA ASN A 152 3.49 -17.76 9.92
C ASN A 152 3.90 -17.10 11.23
N PHE A 153 3.63 -15.80 11.36
CA PHE A 153 3.65 -15.12 12.64
C PHE A 153 2.22 -15.27 13.14
N GLU A 154 2.00 -16.34 13.90
CA GLU A 154 0.78 -16.53 14.69
C GLU A 154 0.90 -15.66 15.95
N TRP A 155 -0.23 -15.10 16.37
CA TRP A 155 -0.34 -14.13 17.47
C TRP A 155 -0.18 -14.80 18.83
#